data_AF-A0A967YAX9-F1
#
_entry.id   AF-A0A967YAX9-F1
#
_cell.length_a   1.000
_cell.length_b   1.000
_cell.length_c   1.000
_cell.angle_alpha   90.00
_cell.angle_beta   90.00
_cell.angle_gamma   90.00
#
_symmetry.space_group_name_H-M   'P 1'
#
loop_
_entity.id
_entity.type
_entity.pdbx_description
1 polymer ?
#
loop_
_entity_poly.entity_id
_entity_poly.type
_entity_poly.pdbx_seq_one_letter_code
_entity_poly.pdbx_strand_id
1 'polypeptide(L)' 'MPVWSPDGRTIAFQSDRGDGPRAVYAKSADGSGEAELIGRSDQLIPPWSWS' A
#
# COMPACT_ATOMS: atom_id res chain seq x y z
N MET A 1 12.23 0.95 1.23
CA MET A 1 12.72 0.56 -0.11
C MET A 1 11.54 -0.03 -0.87
N PRO A 2 11.37 0.26 -2.17
CA PRO A 2 10.35 -0.40 -2.97
C PRO A 2 10.71 -1.87 -3.23
N VAL A 3 9.70 -2.71 -3.44
CA VAL A 3 9.84 -4.15 -3.71
C VAL A 3 9.12 -4.46 -5.01
N TRP A 4 9.77 -5.20 -5.90
CA TRP A 4 9.19 -5.67 -7.15
C TRP A 4 8.47 -6.99 -6.96
N SER A 5 7.36 -7.19 -7.68
CA SER A 5 6.75 -8.50 -7.81
C SER A 5 7.71 -9.49 -8.50
N PRO A 6 7.61 -10.80 -8.24
CA PRO A 6 8.50 -11.80 -8.85
C PRO A 6 8.45 -11.83 -10.38
N ASP A 7 7.30 -11.47 -10.96
CA ASP A 7 7.10 -11.36 -12.41
C ASP A 7 7.51 -10.00 -12.99
N GLY A 8 7.98 -9.07 -12.15
CA GLY A 8 8.45 -7.74 -12.54
C GLY A 8 7.37 -6.76 -13.01
N ARG A 9 6.09 -7.13 -12.92
CA ARG A 9 4.97 -6.32 -13.45
C ARG A 9 4.48 -5.24 -12.49
N THR A 10 4.82 -5.34 -11.22
CA THR A 10 4.30 -4.45 -10.19
C THR A 10 5.42 -4.01 -9.24
N ILE A 11 5.38 -2.74 -8.85
CA ILE A 11 6.24 -2.17 -7.80
C ILE A 11 5.39 -1.81 -6.59
N ALA A 12 5.75 -2.33 -5.42
CA ALA A 12 5.20 -1.95 -4.13
C ALA A 12 6.10 -0.92 -3.44
N PHE A 13 5.54 0.15 -2.87
CA PHE A 13 6.28 1.22 -2.21
C PHE A 13 5.49 1.82 -1.05
N GLN A 14 6.22 2.36 -0.06
CA GLN A 14 5.60 3.15 1.02
C GLN A 14 5.44 4.59 0.61
N SER A 15 4.32 5.19 1.00
CA SER A 15 3.97 6.58 0.76
C SER A 15 3.17 7.14 1.93
N ASP A 16 3.36 8.42 2.21
CA ASP A 16 2.62 9.24 3.17
C ASP A 16 1.65 10.21 2.46
N ARG A 17 1.39 9.97 1.18
CA ARG A 17 0.40 10.73 0.40
C ARG A 17 -1.01 10.47 0.94
N GLY A 18 -1.46 11.30 1.88
CA GLY A 18 -2.82 11.29 2.46
C GLY A 18 -2.84 11.82 3.90
N ASP A 19 -4.04 12.04 4.44
CA ASP A 19 -4.24 12.36 5.86
C ASP A 19 -4.22 11.05 6.68
N GLY A 20 -3.02 10.54 6.99
CA GLY A 20 -2.90 9.28 7.74
C GLY A 20 -1.48 8.74 7.86
N PRO A 21 -1.32 7.57 8.49
CA PRO A 21 -0.02 6.93 8.64
C PRO A 21 0.49 6.36 7.31
N ARG A 22 1.80 6.09 7.26
CA ARG A 22 2.43 5.48 6.09
C ARG A 22 1.66 4.26 5.63
N ALA A 23 1.37 4.26 4.35
CA ALA A 23 0.66 3.20 3.67
C ALA A 23 1.54 2.61 2.57
N VAL A 24 1.30 1.34 2.26
CA VAL A 24 1.93 0.62 1.17
C VAL A 24 0.98 0.67 -0.02
N TYR A 25 1.54 1.05 -1.16
CA TYR A 25 0.85 1.12 -2.44
C TYR A 25 1.54 0.21 -3.45
N ALA A 26 0.78 -0.27 -4.43
CA ALA A 26 1.28 -0.97 -5.61
C ALA A 26 0.96 -0.18 -6.87
N LYS A 27 1.85 -0.23 -7.85
CA LYS A 27 1.61 0.32 -9.18
C LYS A 27 2.18 -0.59 -10.26
N SER A 28 1.54 -0.63 -11.43
CA SER A 28 2.08 -1.29 -12.61
C SER A 28 3.45 -0.71 -13.00
N ALA A 29 4.36 -1.60 -13.38
CA ALA A 29 5.73 -1.30 -13.80
C ALA A 29 5.78 -0.44 -15.08
N ASP A 30 4.80 -0.61 -15.97
CA ASP A 30 4.67 0.15 -17.21
C ASP A 30 4.16 1.59 -17.00
N GLY A 31 3.88 1.95 -15.73
CA GLY A 31 3.40 3.28 -15.35
C GLY A 31 1.91 3.51 -15.61
N SER A 32 1.19 2.53 -16.19
CA SER A 32 -0.26 2.59 -16.37
C SER A 32 -1.00 2.49 -15.03
N GLY A 33 -2.22 3.02 -15.02
CA GLY A 33 -3.09 3.04 -13.84
C GLY A 33 -2.61 3.97 -12.73
N GLU A 34 -3.44 4.07 -11.69
CA GLU A 34 -3.09 4.76 -10.45
C GLU A 34 -2.42 3.81 -9.46
N ALA A 35 -1.75 4.37 -8.46
CA ALA A 35 -1.19 3.56 -7.38
C ALA A 35 -2.32 3.08 -6.46
N GLU A 36 -2.50 1.76 -6.37
CA GLU A 36 -3.53 1.14 -5.54
C GLU A 36 -3.02 0.97 -4.10
N LEU A 37 -3.89 1.27 -3.14
CA LEU A 37 -3.60 1.03 -1.74
C LEU A 37 -3.71 -0.47 -1.43
N ILE A 38 -2.61 -1.07 -1.00
CA ILE A 38 -2.54 -2.50 -0.64
C ILE A 38 -2.37 -2.74 0.86
N GLY A 39 -2.06 -1.71 1.66
CA GLY A 39 -2.10 -1.83 3.11
C GLY A 39 -1.82 -0.52 3.83
N ARG A 40 -2.44 -0.33 4.99
CA ARG A 40 -2.13 0.78 5.90
C ARG A 40 -1.58 0.22 7.21
N SER A 41 -0.66 0.94 7.83
CA SER A 41 -0.11 0.56 9.14
C SER A 41 -1.05 0.87 10.32
N ASP A 42 -2.23 1.45 10.07
CA ASP A 42 -3.23 1.82 11.08
C ASP A 42 -4.34 0.80 11.35
N GLN A 43 -4.35 -0.36 10.70
CA GLN A 43 -5.29 -1.42 11.07
C GLN A 43 -4.86 -2.18 12.34
N LEU A 44 -4.66 -1.43 13.43
CA LEU A 44 -5.11 -1.90 14.73
C LEU A 44 -6.64 -1.86 14.65
N ILE A 45 -7.27 -2.98 14.30
CA ILE A 45 -8.67 -3.23 14.67
C ILE A 45 -8.57 -3.71 16.11
N PRO A 46 -8.73 -2.85 17.12
CA PRO A 46 -8.65 -3.33 18.48
C PRO A 46 -9.83 -4.27 18.74
N PRO A 47 -9.65 -5.32 19.55
CA PRO A 47 -10.66 -6.36 19.75
C PRO A 47 -12.00 -5.85 20.30
N TRP A 48 -12.07 -4.60 20.79
CA TRP A 48 -13.30 -3.94 21.25
C TRP A 48 -14.11 -3.25 20.15
N SER A 49 -13.63 -3.16 18.90
CA SER A 49 -14.37 -2.48 17.82
C SER A 49 -15.50 -3.30 17.21
N TRP A 50 -15.83 -4.48 17.78
CA TRP A 50 -16.91 -5.37 17.33
C TRP A 50 -18.14 -5.37 18.26
N SER A 51 -18.16 -4.51 19.29
CA SER A 51 -19.30 -4.35 20.20
C SER A 51 -20.24 -3.23 19.78
#